data_AF-A0A848DL72-F1
#
_entry.id   AF-A0A848DL72-F1
#
_cell.length_a   1.000
_cell.length_b   1.000
_cell.length_c   1.000
_cell.angle_alpha   90.00
_cell.angle_beta   90.00
_cell.angle_gamma   90.00
#
_symmetry.space_group_name_H-M   'P 1'
#
loop_
_entity.id
_entity.type
_entity.pdbx_description
1 polymer ?
#
loop_
_entity_poly.entity_id
_entity_poly.type
_entity_poly.pdbx_seq_one_letter_code
_entity_poly.pdbx_strand_id
1 'polypeptide(L)'
;MRRADRPGTDAEKLAILGIDLDEVRRQADEAFGPGALDRTRAARERGGRPRGRHIPFHRASKKALELSLREALRCKHNHIGTEHILLGLLHTETGAAQHILTAHGVTLDGVRAAVADLGRGAASG
;
A
#
# COMPACT_ATOMS: atom_id res chain seq x y z
N MET A 1 -28.76 -0.98 -28.87
CA MET A 1 -27.87 0.18 -29.03
C MET A 1 -26.48 -0.14 -28.49
N ARG A 2 -25.52 -0.52 -29.35
CA ARG A 2 -24.07 -0.38 -29.08
C ARG A 2 -23.49 0.54 -30.15
N ARG A 3 -23.26 1.80 -29.78
CA ARG A 3 -22.24 2.68 -30.38
C ARG A 3 -21.20 2.86 -29.27
N ALA A 4 -19.89 2.84 -29.48
CA ALA A 4 -19.17 3.25 -30.68
C ALA A 4 -17.98 2.33 -30.94
N ASP A 5 -17.93 1.81 -32.16
CA ASP A 5 -16.70 1.53 -32.87
C ASP A 5 -16.59 2.69 -33.87
N ARG A 6 -15.60 3.58 -33.70
CA ARG A 6 -15.37 4.74 -34.57
C ARG A 6 -13.95 4.62 -35.12
N PRO A 7 -13.72 5.06 -36.37
CA PRO A 7 -12.49 4.80 -37.10
C PRO A 7 -11.27 5.35 -36.37
N GLY A 8 -10.23 4.51 -36.23
CA GLY A 8 -9.03 4.77 -35.44
C GLY A 8 -8.93 3.92 -34.17
N THR A 9 -9.55 2.74 -34.14
CA THR A 9 -9.56 1.89 -32.95
C THR A 9 -8.20 1.28 -32.68
N ASP A 10 -7.87 1.11 -31.40
CA ASP A 10 -6.59 0.55 -31.00
C ASP A 10 -6.41 -0.88 -31.54
N ALA A 11 -7.50 -1.59 -31.85
CA ALA A 11 -7.48 -2.86 -32.56
C ALA A 11 -6.89 -2.73 -33.98
N GLU A 12 -7.35 -1.74 -34.76
CA GLU A 12 -6.82 -1.47 -36.10
C GLU A 12 -5.34 -1.07 -36.04
N LYS A 13 -4.94 -0.28 -35.03
CA LYS A 13 -3.52 0.12 -34.85
C LYS A 13 -2.61 -1.08 -34.51
N LEU A 14 -3.12 -2.03 -33.75
CA LEU A 14 -2.40 -3.26 -33.41
C LEU A 14 -2.29 -4.19 -34.62
N ALA A 15 -3.32 -4.25 -35.46
CA ALA A 15 -3.29 -5.01 -36.71
C ALA A 15 -2.17 -4.53 -37.64
N ILE A 16 -1.88 -3.22 -37.67
CA ILE A 16 -0.73 -2.67 -38.41
C ILE A 16 0.60 -3.23 -37.89
N LEU A 17 0.71 -3.51 -36.59
CA LEU A 17 1.88 -4.16 -35.97
C LEU A 17 1.87 -5.69 -36.09
N GLY A 18 0.91 -6.25 -36.84
CA GLY A 18 0.74 -7.70 -36.99
C GLY A 18 0.14 -8.39 -35.77
N ILE A 19 -0.50 -7.63 -34.87
CA ILE A 19 -1.11 -8.15 -33.64
C ILE A 19 -2.63 -8.23 -33.84
N ASP A 20 -3.16 -9.45 -33.87
CA ASP A 20 -4.60 -9.71 -33.88
C ASP A 20 -5.16 -9.67 -32.44
N LEU A 21 -5.92 -8.62 -32.14
CA LEU A 21 -6.45 -8.40 -30.81
C LEU A 21 -7.54 -9.42 -30.42
N ASP A 22 -8.29 -9.94 -31.38
CA ASP A 22 -9.33 -10.93 -31.12
C ASP A 22 -8.70 -12.29 -30.77
N GLU A 23 -7.62 -12.65 -31.45
CA GLU A 23 -6.85 -13.86 -31.12
C GLU A 23 -6.21 -13.77 -29.73
N VAL A 24 -5.58 -12.64 -29.41
CA VAL A 24 -5.00 -12.41 -28.07
C VAL A 24 -6.08 -12.53 -26.98
N ARG A 25 -7.27 -11.99 -27.22
CA ARG A 25 -8.39 -12.09 -26.28
C ARG A 25 -8.85 -13.54 -26.12
N ARG A 26 -8.97 -14.29 -27.20
CA ARG A 26 -9.39 -15.70 -27.19
C ARG A 26 -8.39 -16.56 -26.41
N GLN A 27 -7.09 -16.40 -26.67
CA GLN A 27 -6.04 -17.11 -25.96
C GLN A 27 -6.02 -16.77 -24.47
N ALA A 28 -6.25 -15.51 -24.11
CA ALA A 28 -6.34 -15.10 -22.72
C ALA A 28 -7.55 -15.74 -22.02
N ASP A 29 -8.71 -15.80 -22.67
CA ASP A 29 -9.90 -16.43 -22.11
C ASP A 29 -9.74 -17.96 -21.99
N GLU A 30 -9.03 -18.59 -22.93
CA GLU A 30 -8.70 -20.03 -22.87
C GLU A 30 -7.71 -20.35 -21.74
N ALA A 31 -6.68 -19.53 -21.56
CA ALA A 31 -5.64 -19.75 -20.56
C ALA A 31 -6.07 -19.35 -19.13
N PHE A 32 -6.90 -18.31 -18.99
CA PHE A 32 -7.22 -17.69 -17.70
C PHE A 32 -8.71 -17.64 -17.36
N GLY A 33 -9.57 -18.16 -18.24
CA GLY A 33 -11.02 -18.21 -18.08
C GLY A 33 -11.75 -17.02 -18.73
N PRO A 34 -13.07 -17.14 -18.99
CA PRO A 34 -13.83 -16.14 -19.73
C PRO A 34 -13.79 -14.74 -19.11
N GLY A 35 -13.49 -13.73 -19.92
CA GLY A 35 -13.41 -12.33 -19.47
C GLY A 35 -12.11 -12.00 -18.75
N ALA A 36 -11.02 -12.74 -19.02
CA ALA A 36 -9.71 -12.54 -18.41
C ALA A 36 -9.22 -11.08 -18.53
N LEU A 37 -9.56 -10.42 -19.64
CA LEU A 37 -9.15 -9.04 -19.95
C LEU A 37 -10.17 -7.96 -19.54
N ASP A 38 -11.39 -8.34 -19.14
CA ASP A 38 -12.49 -7.39 -18.86
C ASP A 38 -12.24 -6.53 -17.62
N ARG A 39 -11.32 -6.94 -16.73
CA ARG A 39 -10.94 -6.21 -15.50
C ARG A 39 -10.40 -4.80 -15.78
N THR A 40 -9.82 -4.59 -16.97
CA THR A 40 -9.22 -3.31 -17.37
C THR A 40 -10.24 -2.36 -18.01
N ARG A 41 -11.17 -2.90 -18.79
CA ARG A 41 -12.20 -2.14 -19.50
C ARG A 41 -13.23 -1.52 -18.55
N ALA A 42 -13.75 -2.30 -17.61
CA ALA A 42 -14.70 -1.80 -16.62
C ALA A 42 -14.06 -0.79 -15.63
N ALA A 43 -12.74 -0.84 -15.43
CA ALA A 43 -12.02 0.15 -14.62
C ALA A 43 -11.81 1.47 -15.36
N ARG A 44 -11.60 1.42 -16.69
CA ARG A 44 -11.35 2.59 -17.54
C ARG A 44 -12.64 3.29 -17.98
N GLU A 45 -13.69 2.56 -18.29
CA GLU A 45 -14.99 3.12 -18.71
C GLU A 45 -15.72 3.85 -17.57
N ARG A 46 -15.38 3.58 -16.31
CA ARG A 46 -16.03 4.20 -15.14
C ARG A 46 -15.42 5.53 -14.70
N GLY A 47 -14.47 6.12 -15.41
CA GLY A 47 -14.05 7.54 -15.29
C GLY A 47 -13.76 8.07 -13.87
N GLY A 48 -13.70 7.21 -12.87
CA GLY A 48 -13.62 7.55 -11.47
C GLY A 48 -12.26 7.11 -10.99
N ARG A 49 -11.54 8.00 -10.30
CA ARG A 49 -10.45 7.60 -9.41
C ARG A 49 -10.94 6.34 -8.69
N PRO A 50 -10.21 5.20 -8.71
CA PRO A 50 -10.63 4.04 -7.95
C PRO A 50 -10.82 4.53 -6.52
N ARG A 51 -12.08 4.66 -6.07
CA ARG A 51 -12.38 4.99 -4.69
C ARG A 51 -11.66 3.93 -3.90
N GLY A 52 -10.63 4.37 -3.18
CA GLY A 52 -9.55 3.52 -2.69
C GLY A 52 -10.15 2.26 -2.10
N ARG A 53 -9.91 1.13 -2.76
CA ARG A 53 -10.21 -0.16 -2.13
C ARG A 53 -9.39 -0.17 -0.85
N HIS A 54 -10.05 -0.39 0.29
CA HIS A 54 -9.38 -0.56 1.57
C HIS A 54 -8.32 -1.66 1.41
N ILE A 55 -7.05 -1.26 1.40
CA ILE A 55 -5.92 -2.20 1.32
C ILE A 55 -5.76 -2.76 2.73
N PRO A 56 -6.00 -4.06 2.96
CA PRO A 56 -5.86 -4.62 4.29
C PRO A 56 -4.39 -4.55 4.73
N PHE A 57 -4.18 -4.13 5.97
CA PHE A 57 -2.85 -4.16 6.56
C PHE A 57 -2.35 -5.59 6.73
N HIS A 58 -1.06 -5.77 6.45
CA HIS A 58 -0.34 -6.98 6.78
C HIS A 58 -0.37 -7.22 8.31
N ARG A 59 -0.26 -8.48 8.73
CA ARG A 59 -0.30 -8.86 10.16
C ARG A 59 0.73 -8.10 10.99
N ALA A 60 1.96 -7.99 10.48
CA ALA A 60 3.04 -7.25 11.14
C ALA A 60 2.71 -5.74 11.29
N SER A 61 2.08 -5.14 10.29
CA SER A 61 1.67 -3.72 10.34
C SER A 61 0.58 -3.47 11.39
N LYS A 62 -0.41 -4.37 11.51
CA LYS A 62 -1.41 -4.29 12.58
C LYS A 62 -0.74 -4.41 13.96
N LYS A 63 0.20 -5.35 14.11
CA LYS A 63 0.95 -5.53 15.35
C LYS A 63 1.76 -4.28 15.71
N ALA A 64 2.43 -3.67 14.74
CA ALA A 64 3.16 -2.42 14.96
C ALA A 64 2.26 -1.31 15.49
N LEU A 65 1.04 -1.14 14.94
CA LEU A 65 0.08 -0.16 15.44
C LEU A 65 -0.38 -0.43 16.88
N GLU A 66 -0.64 -1.69 17.24
CA GLU A 66 -0.95 -2.06 18.64
C GLU A 66 0.21 -1.73 19.59
N LEU A 67 1.45 -2.00 19.16
CA LEU A 67 2.65 -1.71 19.94
C LEU A 67 2.88 -0.20 20.07
N SER A 68 2.56 0.57 19.04
CA SER A 68 2.62 2.03 19.06
C SER A 68 1.71 2.61 20.15
N LEU A 69 0.49 2.07 20.27
CA LEU A 69 -0.41 2.46 21.36
C LEU A 69 0.17 2.14 22.74
N ARG A 70 0.78 0.96 22.92
CA ARG A 70 1.45 0.59 24.19
C ARG A 70 2.58 1.56 24.53
N GLU A 71 3.35 2.00 23.55
CA GLU A 71 4.43 2.97 23.74
C GLU A 71 3.92 4.36 24.10
N ALA A 72 2.82 4.83 23.47
CA ALA A 72 2.17 6.09 23.84
C ALA A 72 1.67 6.07 25.29
N LEU A 73 1.02 4.97 25.71
CA LEU A 73 0.58 4.78 27.08
C LEU A 73 1.74 4.73 28.08
N ARG A 74 2.84 4.04 27.72
CA ARG A 74 4.07 3.99 28.54
C ARG A 74 4.67 5.38 28.75
N CYS A 75 4.63 6.23 27.74
CA CYS A 75 5.08 7.62 27.82
C CYS A 75 4.06 8.58 28.45
N LYS A 76 2.86 8.08 28.80
CA LYS A 76 1.72 8.90 29.27
C LYS A 76 1.28 9.98 28.27
N HIS A 77 1.50 9.74 26.98
CA HIS A 77 1.02 10.62 25.92
C HIS A 77 -0.45 10.30 25.59
N ASN A 78 -1.25 11.34 25.36
CA ASN A 78 -2.68 11.24 25.05
C ASN A 78 -2.97 11.07 23.54
N HIS A 79 -1.94 10.91 22.72
CA HIS A 79 -2.02 10.72 21.27
C HIS A 79 -0.91 9.78 20.78
N ILE A 80 -1.11 9.19 19.60
CA ILE A 80 -0.09 8.37 18.93
C ILE A 80 0.63 9.24 17.90
N GLY A 81 1.75 9.82 18.30
CA GLY A 81 2.71 10.48 17.39
C GLY A 81 3.52 9.49 16.54
N THR A 82 4.28 10.03 15.58
CA THR A 82 5.15 9.26 14.67
C THR A 82 6.24 8.48 15.40
N GLU A 83 6.69 9.00 16.53
CA GLU A 83 7.69 8.40 17.40
C GLU A 83 7.18 7.10 18.03
N HIS A 84 5.90 7.04 18.40
CA HIS A 84 5.29 5.81 18.88
C HIS A 84 5.14 4.78 17.76
N ILE A 85 4.84 5.24 16.54
CA ILE A 85 4.80 4.38 15.35
C ILE A 85 6.17 3.76 15.09
N LEU A 86 7.23 4.57 15.15
CA LEU A 86 8.61 4.09 15.00
C LEU A 86 8.98 3.06 16.07
N LEU A 87 8.65 3.34 17.34
CA LEU A 87 8.86 2.39 18.43
C LEU A 87 8.07 1.08 18.22
N GLY A 88 6.83 1.18 17.76
CA GLY A 88 6.00 0.02 17.42
C GLY A 88 6.59 -0.83 16.28
N LEU A 89 7.14 -0.19 15.25
CA LEU A 89 7.84 -0.87 14.15
C LEU A 89 9.11 -1.57 14.63
N LEU A 90 9.93 -0.92 15.46
CA LEU A 90 11.15 -1.50 16.04
C LEU A 90 10.88 -2.65 16.99
N HIS A 91 9.79 -2.57 17.76
CA HIS A 91 9.41 -3.60 18.72
C HIS A 91 8.69 -4.79 18.07
N THR A 92 8.29 -4.68 16.80
CA THR A 92 7.68 -5.82 16.11
C THR A 92 8.76 -6.85 15.79
N GLU A 93 8.68 -8.04 16.39
CA GLU A 93 9.68 -9.12 16.22
C GLU A 93 9.82 -9.64 14.78
N THR A 94 8.90 -9.26 13.88
CA THR A 94 8.88 -9.69 12.48
C THR A 94 8.51 -8.55 11.54
N GLY A 95 9.16 -8.49 10.37
CA GLY A 95 8.75 -7.61 9.28
C GLY A 95 9.88 -6.74 8.71
N ALA A 96 9.72 -6.33 7.46
CA ALA A 96 10.75 -5.60 6.72
C ALA A 96 11.19 -4.30 7.41
N ALA A 97 10.27 -3.57 8.04
CA ALA A 97 10.58 -2.32 8.71
C ALA A 97 11.57 -2.51 9.88
N GLN A 98 11.38 -3.54 10.72
CA GLN A 98 12.29 -3.83 11.83
C GLN A 98 13.70 -4.16 11.31
N HIS A 99 13.79 -5.01 10.29
CA HIS A 99 15.08 -5.39 9.68
C HIS A 99 15.79 -4.19 9.06
N ILE A 100 15.08 -3.35 8.29
CA ILE A 100 15.67 -2.17 7.66
C ILE A 100 16.15 -1.18 8.72
N LEU A 101 15.32 -0.85 9.71
CA LEU A 101 15.67 0.12 10.74
C LEU A 101 16.88 -0.34 11.57
N THR A 102 16.91 -1.61 11.97
CA THR A 102 18.04 -2.18 12.72
C THR A 102 19.31 -2.28 11.87
N ALA A 103 19.20 -2.59 10.57
CA ALA A 103 20.33 -2.57 9.63
C ALA A 103 20.94 -1.16 9.47
N HIS A 104 20.13 -0.11 9.66
CA HIS A 104 20.60 1.29 9.70
C HIS A 104 21.03 1.76 11.10
N GLY A 105 21.19 0.85 12.05
CA GLY A 105 21.67 1.18 13.40
C GLY A 105 20.62 1.84 14.31
N VAL A 106 19.35 1.87 13.91
CA VAL A 106 18.27 2.38 14.75
C VAL A 106 17.91 1.32 15.78
N THR A 107 18.10 1.63 17.05
CA THR A 107 17.81 0.71 18.17
C THR A 107 16.56 1.14 18.92
N LEU A 108 15.82 0.17 19.46
CA LEU A 108 14.62 0.43 20.25
C LEU A 108 14.94 1.34 21.45
N ASP A 109 16.01 1.04 22.18
CA ASP A 109 16.39 1.80 23.37
C ASP A 109 16.90 3.20 23.03
N GLY A 110 17.62 3.35 21.92
CA GLY A 110 18.06 4.67 21.44
C GLY A 110 16.88 5.58 21.11
N VAL A 111 15.86 5.05 20.42
CA VAL A 111 14.64 5.82 20.12
C VAL A 111 13.86 6.12 21.40
N ARG A 112 13.76 5.18 22.35
CA ARG A 112 13.09 5.43 23.64
C ARG A 112 13.73 6.57 24.42
N ALA A 113 15.07 6.64 24.43
CA ALA A 113 15.79 7.73 25.06
C ALA A 113 15.46 9.08 24.40
N ALA A 114 15.53 9.15 23.07
CA ALA A 114 15.24 10.35 22.30
C ALA A 114 13.78 10.85 22.50
N VAL A 115 12.81 9.93 22.56
CA VAL A 115 11.40 10.27 22.83
C VAL A 115 11.21 10.82 24.24
N ALA A 116 11.89 10.25 25.23
CA ALA A 116 11.83 10.76 26.59
C ALA A 116 12.44 12.17 26.71
N ASP A 117 13.49 12.49 25.94
CA ASP A 117 14.06 13.83 25.86
C ASP A 117 13.10 14.85 25.24
N LEU A 118 12.41 14.47 24.16
CA LEU A 118 11.40 15.32 23.51
C LEU A 118 10.27 15.71 24.47
N GLY A 119 9.79 14.77 25.28
CA GLY A 119 8.75 15.03 26.28
C GLY A 119 9.19 15.99 27.40
N ARG A 120 10.49 16.05 27.71
CA ARG A 120 11.04 16.99 28.70
C ARG A 120 11.14 18.42 28.17
N GLY A 121 11.44 18.59 26.88
CA GLY A 121 11.53 19.91 26.25
C GLY A 121 10.18 20.64 26.14
N ALA A 122 9.07 19.91 25.97
CA ALA A 122 7.74 20.49 25.84
C ALA A 122 7.13 21.01 27.17
N ALA A 123 7.62 20.54 28.32
CA ALA A 123 7.15 20.99 29.64
C ALA A 123 7.85 22.25 30.17
N SER A 124 8.74 22.85 29.36
CA SER A 124 9.58 24.00 29.72
C SER A 124 9.21 25.29 28.97
N GLY A 125 8.06 25.32 28.27
CA GLY A 125 7.59 26.43 27.44
C GLY A 125 6.23 26.97 27.87
#